data_AF-A0A1I5C734-F1
#
_entry.id   AF-A0A1I5C734-F1
#
_cell.length_a   1.000
_cell.length_b   1.000
_cell.length_c   1.000
_cell.angle_alpha   90.00
_cell.angle_beta   90.00
_cell.angle_gamma   90.00
#
_symmetry.space_group_name_H-M   'P 1'
#
loop_
_entity.id
_entity.type
_entity.pdbx_description
1 polymer ?
#
loop_
_entity_poly.entity_id
_entity_poly.type
_entity_poly.pdbx_seq_one_letter_code
_entity_poly.pdbx_strand_id
1 'polypeptide(L)' 'NLIRLKKKAKRLLLSEKGITHRKRRCWDVEAVFGNIKQNMGFKRFMLRGMDKITTEMGLIAMAHNLKKFSIA' A
#
# COMPACT_ATOMS: atom_id res chain seq x y z
N ASN A 1 1.76 -27.41 -9.74
CA ASN A 1 1.37 -26.39 -8.73
C ASN A 1 0.81 -25.09 -9.29
N LEU A 2 1.37 -24.54 -10.38
CA LEU A 2 0.96 -23.24 -10.95
C LEU A 2 -0.55 -23.11 -11.24
N ILE A 3 -1.14 -24.10 -11.93
CA ILE A 3 -2.57 -24.08 -12.31
C ILE A 3 -3.48 -24.00 -11.07
N ARG A 4 -3.14 -24.78 -10.03
CA ARG A 4 -3.84 -24.78 -8.74
C ARG A 4 -3.82 -23.40 -8.07
N LEU A 5 -2.64 -22.75 -8.03
CA LEU A 5 -2.49 -21.42 -7.43
C LEU A 5 -3.24 -20.35 -8.23
N LYS A 6 -3.18 -20.38 -9.56
CA LYS A 6 -3.96 -19.47 -10.43
C LYS A 6 -5.47 -19.61 -10.19
N LYS A 7 -5.97 -20.85 -10.09
CA LYS A 7 -7.39 -21.12 -9.80
C LYS A 7 -7.80 -20.58 -8.42
N LYS A 8 -6.95 -20.76 -7.39
CA LYS A 8 -7.16 -20.21 -6.05
C LYS A 8 -7.20 -18.68 -6.06
N ALA A 9 -6.25 -18.03 -6.73
CA ALA A 9 -6.19 -16.57 -6.84
C ALA A 9 -7.44 -16.01 -7.55
N LYS A 10 -7.85 -16.61 -8.69
CA LYS A 10 -9.06 -16.22 -9.42
C LYS A 10 -10.30 -16.29 -8.53
N ARG A 11 -10.46 -17.38 -7.77
CA ARG A 11 -11.59 -17.54 -6.83
C ARG A 11 -11.60 -16.45 -5.75
N LEU A 12 -10.45 -16.12 -5.17
CA LEU A 12 -10.36 -15.08 -4.13
C LEU A 12 -10.65 -13.69 -4.70
N LEU A 13 -10.11 -13.36 -5.86
CA LEU A 13 -10.29 -12.04 -6.49
C LEU A 13 -11.72 -11.81 -6.99
N LEU A 14 -12.42 -12.87 -7.42
CA LEU A 14 -13.81 -12.80 -7.89
C LEU A 14 -14.84 -13.02 -6.78
N SER A 15 -14.41 -13.40 -5.58
CA SER A 15 -15.32 -13.44 -4.42
C SER A 15 -15.86 -12.04 -4.12
N GLU A 16 -17.03 -11.95 -3.51
CA GLU A 16 -17.62 -10.68 -3.10
C GLU A 16 -16.65 -9.85 -2.25
N LYS A 17 -15.97 -10.50 -1.29
CA LYS A 17 -14.91 -9.89 -0.48
C LYS A 17 -13.73 -9.38 -1.32
N GLY A 18 -13.34 -10.12 -2.36
CA GLY A 18 -12.30 -9.69 -3.29
C GLY A 18 -12.69 -8.43 -4.08
N ILE A 19 -13.94 -8.38 -4.54
CA ILE A 19 -14.49 -7.25 -5.28
C ILE A 19 -14.59 -6.01 -4.38
N THR A 20 -15.10 -6.14 -3.15
CA THR A 20 -15.20 -5.02 -2.20
C THR A 20 -13.81 -4.46 -1.86
N HIS A 21 -12.83 -5.32 -1.56
CA HIS A 21 -11.45 -4.88 -1.35
C HIS A 21 -10.84 -4.19 -2.57
N ARG A 22 -11.13 -4.70 -3.79
CA ARG A 22 -10.64 -4.08 -5.03
C ARG A 22 -11.18 -2.66 -5.21
N LYS A 23 -12.49 -2.46 -4.98
CA LYS A 23 -13.12 -1.12 -5.05
C LYS A 23 -12.56 -0.18 -3.98
N ARG A 24 -12.28 -0.71 -2.78
CA ARG A 24 -11.70 0.05 -1.66
C ARG A 24 -10.27 0.54 -1.90
N ARG A 25 -9.48 -0.25 -2.63
CA ARG A 25 -8.05 0.01 -2.87
C ARG A 25 -7.77 1.37 -3.52
N CYS A 26 -8.64 1.84 -4.41
CA CYS A 26 -8.42 3.08 -5.16
C CYS A 26 -8.37 4.31 -4.27
N TRP A 27 -9.27 4.39 -3.27
CA TRP A 27 -9.38 5.57 -2.40
C TRP A 27 -8.59 5.44 -1.10
N ASP A 28 -8.38 4.23 -0.58
CA ASP A 28 -7.54 4.03 0.61
C ASP A 28 -6.06 3.91 0.22
N VAL A 29 -5.68 2.80 -0.40
CA VAL A 29 -4.28 2.38 -0.50
C VAL A 29 -3.56 3.13 -1.62
N GLU A 30 -4.15 3.21 -2.82
CA GLU A 30 -3.50 3.85 -3.97
C GLU A 30 -3.34 5.36 -3.76
N ALA A 31 -4.33 6.02 -3.17
CA ALA A 31 -4.26 7.44 -2.84
C ALA A 31 -3.10 7.75 -1.87
N VAL A 32 -2.94 6.95 -0.81
CA VAL A 32 -1.85 7.12 0.17
C VAL A 32 -0.49 6.96 -0.49
N PHE A 33 -0.28 5.90 -1.29
CA PHE A 33 0.99 5.71 -1.99
C PHE A 33 1.26 6.77 -3.06
N GLY A 34 0.22 7.26 -3.73
CA GLY A 34 0.32 8.39 -4.66
C GLY A 34 0.80 9.66 -3.95
N ASN A 35 0.22 9.97 -2.79
CA ASN A 35 0.59 11.12 -1.96
C ASN A 35 2.05 11.02 -1.50
N ILE A 36 2.47 9.87 -0.98
CA ILE A 36 3.86 9.62 -0.54
C ILE A 36 4.85 9.81 -1.71
N LYS A 37 4.53 9.30 -2.90
CA LYS A 37 5.46 9.33 -4.04
C LYS A 37 5.52 10.68 -4.74
N GLN A 38 4.37 11.30 -5.00
CA GLN A 38 4.30 12.53 -5.81
C GLN A 38 4.32 13.79 -4.95
N ASN A 39 3.51 13.84 -3.90
CA ASN A 39 3.37 15.05 -3.09
C ASN A 39 4.45 15.16 -2.01
N MET A 40 4.88 14.03 -1.42
CA MET A 40 6.00 14.01 -0.46
C MET A 40 7.35 13.77 -1.13
N GLY A 41 7.38 13.50 -2.45
CA GLY A 41 8.62 13.32 -3.21
C GLY A 41 9.39 12.03 -2.89
N PHE A 42 8.85 11.12 -2.08
CA PHE A 42 9.54 9.90 -1.66
C PHE A 42 9.47 8.81 -2.75
N LYS A 43 10.48 8.79 -3.63
CA LYS A 43 10.54 7.88 -4.79
C LYS A 43 11.53 6.73 -4.62
N ARG A 44 12.51 6.86 -3.73
CA ARG A 44 13.58 5.87 -3.48
C ARG A 44 13.88 5.82 -1.99
N PHE A 45 14.11 4.61 -1.49
CA PHE A 45 14.64 4.40 -0.15
C PHE A 45 16.08 4.88 -0.06
N MET A 46 16.43 5.49 1.06
CA MET A 46 17.79 5.95 1.35
C MET A 46 18.62 4.84 1.97
N LEU A 47 17.98 3.89 2.66
CA LEU A 47 18.65 2.77 3.32
C LEU A 47 18.60 1.48 2.49
N ARG A 48 19.53 0.56 2.79
CA ARG A 48 19.59 -0.79 2.20
C ARG A 48 19.43 -1.86 3.27
N GLY A 49 18.81 -2.97 2.88
CA GLY A 49 18.46 -4.08 3.78
C GLY A 49 17.01 -4.01 4.24
N MET A 50 16.34 -5.16 4.31
CA MET A 50 14.89 -5.25 4.57
C MET A 50 14.51 -4.54 5.86
N ASP A 51 15.21 -4.81 6.97
CA ASP A 51 14.88 -4.24 8.28
C ASP A 51 14.93 -2.71 8.28
N LYS A 52 15.97 -2.13 7.68
CA LYS A 52 16.15 -0.67 7.60
C LYS A 52 15.11 -0.02 6.69
N ILE A 53 14.80 -0.65 5.56
CA ILE A 53 13.77 -0.19 4.62
C ILE A 53 12.38 -0.24 5.28
N THR A 54 12.10 -1.27 6.07
CA THR A 54 10.84 -1.38 6.82
C THR A 54 10.69 -0.24 7.83
N THR A 55 11.75 0.09 8.57
CA THR A 55 11.76 1.24 9.49
C THR A 55 11.54 2.56 8.75
N GLU A 56 12.24 2.77 7.63
CA GLU A 56 12.10 3.99 6.81
C GLU A 56 10.66 4.16 6.29
N MET A 57 10.07 3.09 5.73
CA MET A 57 8.68 3.09 5.28
C MET A 57 7.69 3.36 6.44
N GLY A 58 7.95 2.79 7.62
CA GLY A 58 7.14 3.00 8.81
C GLY A 58 7.13 4.46 9.26
N LEU A 59 8.30 5.11 9.30
CA LEU A 59 8.43 6.54 9.63
C LEU A 59 7.63 7.41 8.65
N ILE A 60 7.72 7.13 7.36
CA ILE A 60 7.01 7.87 6.31
C ILE A 60 5.50 7.71 6.44
N ALA A 61 5.03 6.48 6.70
CA ALA A 61 3.61 6.21 6.92
C ALA A 61 3.07 6.94 8.15
N MET A 62 3.82 6.97 9.25
CA MET A 62 3.47 7.74 10.45
C MET A 62 3.42 9.25 10.16
N ALA A 63 4.44 9.79 9.49
CA ALA A 63 4.48 11.20 9.11
C ALA A 63 3.28 11.58 8.21
N HIS A 64 2.94 10.74 7.24
CA HIS A 64 1.76 10.92 6.39
C HIS A 64 0.46 10.94 7.21
N ASN A 65 0.32 10.05 8.19
CA ASN A 65 -0.86 10.00 9.07
C ASN A 65 -0.94 11.24 9.97
N LEU A 66 0.17 11.66 10.59
CA LEU A 66 0.23 12.87 11.41
C LEU A 66 -0.13 14.13 10.60
N LYS A 67 0.34 14.22 9.35
CA LYS A 67 -0.04 15.32 8.45
C LYS A 67 -1.54 15.36 8.18
N LYS A 68 -2.20 14.20 8.05
CA LYS A 68 -3.66 14.15 7.92
C LYS A 68 -4.38 14.61 9.20
N PHE A 69 -3.89 14.22 10.37
CA PHE A 69 -4.45 14.63 11.66
C PHE A 69 -4.29 16.13 11.93
N SER A 70 -3.19 16.74 11.50
CA SER A 70 -2.92 18.17 11.74
C SER A 70 -3.70 19.11 10.82
N ILE A 71 -4.16 18.63 9.66
CA ILE A 71 -4.92 19.41 8.67
C ILE A 71 -6.44 19.19 8.84
N ALA A 72 -6.82 18.16 9.62
CA ALA A 72 -8.20 17.89 10.04
C ALA A 72 -8.54 18.68 11.30
#